data_AF-A0AAW2LTG7-F1
#
_entry.id   AF-A0AAW2LTG7-F1
#
_cell.length_a   1.000
_cell.length_b   1.000
_cell.length_c   1.000
_cell.angle_alpha   90.00
_cell.angle_beta   90.00
_cell.angle_gamma   90.00
#
_symmetry.space_group_name_H-M   'P 1'
#
loop_
_entity.id
_entity.type
_entity.pdbx_description
1 polymer ?
#
loop_
_entity_poly.entity_id
_entity_poly.type
_entity_poly.pdbx_seq_one_letter_code
_entity_poly.pdbx_strand_id
1 'polypeptide(L)'
;MSLTTCSSNPRSQFFLLVLQLFCASLLVSSRNLQRQPYLHLNSGGDGVYIWPLPWQYTSGNETLTVDPNLSLVTSGNGGGSLIVSEAFDRYKRMIFEHASSVSHRAGVDYDLTKLSVVVHSGNEELQLGVDESYTLIVAASDKLSIIGQITIEANSIFGALRGLETLSQLCDFDYGTKTVKLHNAPWYILDKPRFIYRGLLLDTSRHYLPLDTIKQVIESMSYAKLNVLHWHIIDEESFPLEVPTYPNLWKGAYTKWERYTMDDASEIVKGAGYPDLWPSPSCREPLDVSKNFTFDLISGLLAGSRHVPLNELKLRYILLSCTS
;
A
#
# COMPACT_ATOMS: atom_id res chain seq x y z
N MET A 1 -40.25 -3.47 74.68
CA MET A 1 -38.82 -3.26 74.40
C MET A 1 -38.71 -2.21 73.31
N SER A 2 -37.87 -1.23 73.59
CA SER A 2 -37.85 0.11 73.03
C SER A 2 -37.33 0.15 71.59
N LEU A 3 -37.85 1.11 70.84
CA LEU A 3 -37.34 1.59 69.56
C LEU A 3 -35.86 2.01 69.69
N THR A 4 -35.04 1.59 68.74
CA THR A 4 -33.85 2.35 68.35
C THR A 4 -33.73 2.36 66.83
N THR A 5 -33.94 3.56 66.31
CA THR A 5 -33.74 4.00 64.94
C THR A 5 -32.27 3.90 64.58
N CYS A 6 -31.94 3.27 63.45
CA CYS A 6 -30.63 3.44 62.83
C CYS A 6 -30.76 4.43 61.68
N SER A 7 -30.12 5.57 61.90
CA SER A 7 -30.08 6.78 61.09
C SER A 7 -29.64 6.50 59.66
N SER A 8 -30.44 6.96 58.70
CA SER A 8 -30.08 7.12 57.30
C SER A 8 -28.94 8.15 57.19
N ASN A 9 -27.75 7.67 56.80
CA ASN A 9 -26.58 8.51 56.61
C ASN A 9 -26.76 9.41 55.36
N PRO A 10 -26.83 10.75 55.50
CA PRO A 10 -27.14 11.66 54.38
C PRO A 10 -26.05 11.71 53.30
N ARG A 11 -24.87 11.10 53.53
CA ARG A 11 -23.81 11.00 52.51
C ARG A 11 -24.06 9.91 51.45
N SER A 12 -24.88 8.89 51.76
CA SER A 12 -25.18 7.80 50.80
C SER A 12 -26.21 8.22 49.76
N GLN A 13 -27.22 9.00 50.16
CA GLN A 13 -28.22 9.53 49.21
C GLN A 13 -27.65 10.62 48.29
N PHE A 14 -26.64 11.38 48.74
CA PHE A 14 -25.94 12.34 47.88
C PHE A 14 -25.09 11.65 46.80
N PHE A 15 -24.45 10.53 47.12
CA PHE A 15 -23.65 9.78 46.14
C PHE A 15 -24.52 9.10 45.08
N LEU A 16 -25.70 8.57 45.46
CA LEU A 16 -26.66 8.02 44.51
C LEU A 16 -27.32 9.11 43.63
N LEU A 17 -27.60 10.30 44.16
CA LEU A 17 -28.13 11.40 43.34
C LEU A 17 -27.10 11.95 42.36
N VAL A 18 -25.82 12.06 42.75
CA VAL A 18 -24.74 12.52 41.87
C VAL A 18 -24.43 11.49 40.79
N LEU A 19 -24.50 10.19 41.08
CA LEU A 19 -24.33 9.12 40.08
C LEU A 19 -25.50 9.05 39.09
N GLN A 20 -26.73 9.34 39.54
CA GLN A 20 -27.90 9.43 38.64
C GLN A 20 -27.89 10.70 37.78
N LEU A 21 -27.37 11.83 38.29
CA LEU A 21 -27.21 13.06 37.50
C LEU A 21 -26.04 13.00 36.51
N PHE A 22 -24.99 12.22 36.78
CA PHE A 22 -23.93 11.93 35.80
C PHE A 22 -24.36 10.93 34.72
N CYS A 23 -25.26 9.98 35.03
CA CYS A 23 -25.85 9.10 34.02
C CYS A 23 -26.92 9.80 33.15
N ALA A 24 -27.64 10.79 33.68
CA ALA A 24 -28.68 11.52 32.94
C ALA A 24 -28.14 12.64 32.02
N SER A 25 -26.87 13.04 32.17
CA SER A 25 -26.19 13.98 31.26
C SER A 25 -25.45 13.28 30.10
N LEU A 26 -25.44 11.94 30.08
CA LEU A 26 -24.86 11.12 29.01
C LEU A 26 -25.89 10.52 28.03
N LEU A 27 -27.20 10.85 28.16
CA LEU A 27 -28.26 10.27 27.32
C LEU A 27 -29.09 11.25 26.50
N VAL A 28 -28.71 12.53 26.40
CA VAL A 28 -29.34 13.46 25.44
C VAL A 28 -28.28 14.29 24.71
N SER A 29 -27.51 13.62 23.85
CA SER A 29 -27.09 14.19 22.57
C SER A 29 -26.66 13.10 21.58
N SER A 30 -27.45 12.03 21.49
CA SER A 30 -27.48 11.21 20.26
C SER A 30 -28.45 11.87 19.28
N ARG A 31 -28.17 13.11 18.90
CA ARG A 31 -28.67 13.62 17.62
C ARG A 31 -27.92 12.81 16.58
N ASN A 32 -28.67 12.05 15.79
CA ASN A 32 -28.23 11.46 14.54
C ASN A 32 -27.14 12.31 13.87
N LEU A 33 -25.86 11.98 14.12
CA LEU A 33 -24.88 12.02 13.05
C LEU A 33 -25.22 10.81 12.19
N GLN A 34 -26.32 10.92 11.45
CA GLN A 34 -26.25 10.45 10.08
C GLN A 34 -24.97 11.10 9.54
N ARG A 35 -23.93 10.30 9.34
CA ARG A 35 -22.97 10.59 8.29
C ARG A 35 -23.83 10.68 7.04
N GLN A 36 -24.34 11.88 6.76
CA GLN A 36 -24.61 12.26 5.40
C GLN A 36 -23.25 12.16 4.73
N PRO A 37 -23.08 11.34 3.69
CA PRO A 37 -22.00 11.60 2.77
C PRO A 37 -22.31 12.99 2.21
N TYR A 38 -21.68 14.01 2.78
CA TYR A 38 -21.59 15.32 2.17
C TYR A 38 -20.64 15.18 0.98
N LEU A 39 -21.17 14.63 -0.10
CA LEU A 39 -20.78 14.93 -1.47
C LEU A 39 -22.06 15.12 -2.28
N HIS A 40 -22.86 16.11 -1.90
CA HIS A 40 -23.58 16.86 -2.93
C HIS A 40 -22.55 17.75 -3.62
N LEU A 41 -21.75 17.14 -4.50
CA LEU A 41 -21.11 17.88 -5.58
C LEU A 41 -22.20 18.14 -6.60
N ASN A 42 -22.43 19.42 -6.85
CA ASN A 42 -23.27 19.91 -7.94
C ASN A 42 -22.95 19.14 -9.23
N SER A 43 -24.00 18.70 -9.93
CA SER A 43 -23.93 18.30 -11.33
C SER A 43 -23.24 19.41 -12.12
N GLY A 44 -21.97 19.21 -12.48
CA GLY A 44 -21.15 20.23 -13.16
C GLY A 44 -19.64 20.19 -12.94
N GLY A 45 -19.09 19.21 -12.24
CA GLY A 45 -17.64 19.00 -12.15
C GLY A 45 -17.28 17.54 -12.46
N ASP A 46 -16.89 17.29 -13.70
CA ASP A 46 -16.39 16.00 -14.21
C ASP A 46 -14.98 15.76 -13.63
N GLY A 47 -14.93 15.39 -12.35
CA GLY A 47 -13.69 15.32 -11.58
C GLY A 47 -12.94 14.01 -11.83
N VAL A 48 -11.78 14.08 -12.46
CA VAL A 48 -10.86 12.96 -12.57
C VAL A 48 -10.20 12.70 -11.21
N TYR A 49 -10.55 11.58 -10.56
CA TYR A 49 -10.03 11.21 -9.22
C TYR A 49 -8.79 10.30 -9.31
N ILE A 50 -7.75 10.75 -10.01
CA ILE A 50 -6.47 10.02 -10.12
C ILE A 50 -5.40 10.72 -9.29
N TRP A 51 -4.68 9.97 -8.46
CA TRP A 51 -3.54 10.46 -7.68
C TRP A 51 -2.37 9.46 -7.65
N PRO A 52 -1.13 9.90 -7.96
CA PRO A 52 -0.76 11.19 -8.53
C PRO A 52 -1.36 11.40 -9.92
N LEU A 53 -1.60 12.66 -10.30
CA LEU A 53 -2.11 12.98 -11.63
C LEU A 53 -1.09 12.53 -12.71
N PRO A 54 -1.52 11.81 -13.75
CA PRO A 54 -0.63 11.33 -14.80
C PRO A 54 0.04 12.47 -15.57
N TRP A 55 1.19 12.18 -16.18
CA TRP A 55 1.91 13.16 -17.01
C TRP A 55 1.04 13.74 -18.14
N GLN A 56 0.32 12.87 -18.87
CA GLN A 56 -0.63 13.28 -19.90
C GLN A 56 -1.82 12.32 -19.91
N TYR A 57 -3.03 12.86 -20.08
CA TYR A 57 -4.22 12.04 -20.30
C TYR A 57 -5.25 12.73 -21.20
N THR A 58 -6.09 11.92 -21.83
CA THR A 58 -7.35 12.33 -22.46
C THR A 58 -8.45 11.38 -22.01
N SER A 59 -9.64 11.91 -21.79
CA SER A 59 -10.83 11.17 -21.34
C SER A 59 -12.03 11.52 -22.23
N GLY A 60 -13.01 10.63 -22.27
CA GLY A 60 -14.32 10.87 -22.88
C GLY A 60 -15.39 11.19 -21.84
N ASN A 61 -16.64 10.85 -22.18
CA ASN A 61 -17.83 11.10 -21.37
C ASN A 61 -18.69 9.85 -21.17
N GLU A 62 -18.22 8.68 -21.61
CA GLU A 62 -18.96 7.43 -21.50
C GLU A 62 -18.64 6.74 -20.16
N THR A 63 -19.59 5.96 -19.66
CA THR A 63 -19.37 5.10 -18.49
C THR A 63 -19.45 3.66 -18.94
N LEU A 64 -18.36 2.91 -18.73
CA LEU A 64 -18.25 1.50 -19.09
C LEU A 64 -18.37 0.62 -17.84
N THR A 65 -18.95 -0.55 -18.00
CA THR A 65 -19.03 -1.58 -16.96
C THR A 65 -17.86 -2.56 -17.08
N VAL A 66 -17.26 -2.91 -15.94
CA VAL A 66 -16.12 -3.84 -15.89
C VAL A 66 -16.57 -5.19 -15.37
N ASP A 67 -16.23 -6.26 -16.10
CA ASP A 67 -16.54 -7.63 -15.73
C ASP A 67 -15.74 -8.07 -14.48
N PRO A 68 -16.40 -8.56 -13.39
CA PRO A 68 -15.72 -9.18 -12.25
C PRO A 68 -14.81 -10.37 -12.63
N ASN A 69 -15.09 -11.04 -13.74
CA ASN A 69 -14.27 -12.11 -14.30
C ASN A 69 -13.22 -11.62 -15.30
N LEU A 70 -12.86 -10.33 -15.24
CA LEU A 70 -11.82 -9.70 -16.07
C LEU A 70 -10.66 -10.67 -16.30
N SER A 71 -10.41 -10.96 -17.58
CA SER A 71 -9.37 -11.89 -18.02
C SER A 71 -8.07 -11.14 -18.28
N LEU A 72 -6.96 -11.68 -17.77
CA LEU A 72 -5.63 -11.14 -18.04
C LEU A 72 -5.03 -11.82 -19.27
N VAL A 73 -4.56 -11.02 -20.22
CA VAL A 73 -3.73 -11.50 -21.34
C VAL A 73 -2.42 -10.74 -21.35
N THR A 74 -1.34 -11.44 -21.06
CA THR A 74 -0.01 -10.85 -21.06
C THR A 74 0.72 -11.11 -22.38
N SER A 75 1.63 -10.21 -22.73
CA SER A 75 2.53 -10.36 -23.87
C SER A 75 3.82 -9.56 -23.68
N GLY A 76 4.78 -9.76 -24.59
CA GLY A 76 6.13 -9.22 -24.47
C GLY A 76 7.03 -10.07 -23.56
N ASN A 77 8.33 -9.74 -23.51
CA ASN A 77 9.32 -10.57 -22.82
C ASN A 77 9.09 -10.63 -21.30
N GLY A 78 8.55 -9.56 -20.71
CA GLY A 78 8.19 -9.51 -19.28
C GLY A 78 6.77 -9.94 -18.97
N GLY A 79 5.95 -10.24 -19.99
CA GLY A 79 4.53 -10.58 -19.79
C GLY A 79 4.32 -11.88 -19.01
N GLY A 80 5.27 -12.82 -19.06
CA GLY A 80 5.22 -14.09 -18.34
C GLY A 80 5.71 -14.01 -16.89
N SER A 81 6.14 -12.85 -16.40
CA SER A 81 6.63 -12.66 -15.04
C SER A 81 5.53 -12.92 -14.01
N LEU A 82 5.84 -13.70 -12.97
CA LEU A 82 4.93 -13.94 -11.84
C LEU A 82 4.45 -12.63 -11.20
N ILE A 83 5.36 -11.66 -11.03
CA ILE A 83 5.06 -10.33 -10.46
C ILE A 83 3.88 -9.64 -11.17
N VAL A 84 3.72 -9.81 -12.48
CA VAL A 84 2.65 -9.17 -13.26
C VAL A 84 1.31 -9.85 -12.98
N SER A 85 1.26 -11.19 -12.98
CA SER A 85 0.06 -11.94 -12.58
C SER A 85 -0.29 -11.70 -11.11
N GLU A 86 0.72 -11.69 -10.24
CA GLU A 86 0.73 -11.30 -8.83
C GLU A 86 -0.08 -10.03 -8.57
N ALA A 87 0.39 -8.98 -9.24
CA ALA A 87 -0.19 -7.66 -9.15
C ALA A 87 -1.60 -7.59 -9.74
N PHE A 88 -1.85 -8.28 -10.86
CA PHE A 88 -3.18 -8.33 -11.44
C PHE A 88 -4.20 -8.91 -10.46
N ASP A 89 -3.90 -10.05 -9.84
CA ASP A 89 -4.81 -10.70 -8.89
C ASP A 89 -5.07 -9.82 -7.67
N ARG A 90 -4.03 -9.13 -7.17
CA ARG A 90 -4.17 -8.12 -6.11
C ARG A 90 -5.12 -6.99 -6.51
N TYR A 91 -4.86 -6.32 -7.64
CA TYR A 91 -5.67 -5.19 -8.08
C TYR A 91 -7.09 -5.60 -8.42
N LYS A 92 -7.29 -6.80 -9.00
CA LYS A 92 -8.62 -7.38 -9.20
C LYS A 92 -9.35 -7.51 -7.87
N ARG A 93 -8.70 -8.03 -6.83
CA ARG A 93 -9.33 -8.14 -5.50
C ARG A 93 -9.70 -6.79 -4.90
N MET A 94 -8.85 -5.77 -5.06
CA MET A 94 -9.13 -4.41 -4.59
C MET A 94 -10.32 -3.79 -5.34
N ILE A 95 -10.29 -3.81 -6.68
CA ILE A 95 -11.34 -3.25 -7.54
C ILE A 95 -12.69 -3.92 -7.28
N PHE A 96 -12.69 -5.22 -7.06
CA PHE A 96 -13.91 -6.02 -6.90
C PHE A 96 -14.17 -6.45 -5.44
N GLU A 97 -13.58 -5.79 -4.45
CA GLU A 97 -13.71 -6.16 -3.03
C GLU A 97 -15.19 -6.31 -2.64
N HIS A 98 -16.01 -5.33 -3.00
CA HIS A 98 -17.46 -5.33 -2.75
C HIS A 98 -18.28 -6.16 -3.74
N ALA A 99 -17.73 -6.46 -4.92
CA ALA A 99 -18.38 -7.23 -5.98
C ALA A 99 -18.22 -8.76 -5.81
N SER A 100 -17.21 -9.20 -5.04
CA SER A 100 -16.90 -10.61 -4.78
C SER A 100 -18.05 -11.42 -4.14
N SER A 101 -18.96 -10.74 -3.43
CA SER A 101 -20.19 -11.35 -2.89
C SER A 101 -21.30 -11.56 -3.93
N VAL A 102 -21.14 -10.99 -5.13
CA VAL A 102 -22.10 -11.02 -6.22
C VAL A 102 -21.46 -11.77 -7.37
N SER A 103 -21.51 -13.10 -7.30
CA SER A 103 -21.19 -13.99 -8.42
C SER A 103 -21.80 -13.43 -9.71
N HIS A 104 -20.96 -13.32 -10.75
CA HIS A 104 -21.28 -12.92 -12.12
C HIS A 104 -22.79 -12.97 -12.41
N ARG A 105 -23.45 -11.81 -12.37
CA ARG A 105 -24.91 -11.75 -12.57
C ARG A 105 -25.21 -12.15 -14.00
N ALA A 106 -25.74 -13.36 -14.18
CA ALA A 106 -26.25 -13.82 -15.46
C ALA A 106 -27.25 -12.78 -16.01
N GLY A 107 -26.95 -12.22 -17.19
CA GLY A 107 -27.78 -11.22 -17.87
C GLY A 107 -27.31 -9.76 -17.80
N VAL A 108 -26.18 -9.46 -17.15
CA VAL A 108 -25.49 -8.16 -17.31
C VAL A 108 -24.47 -8.28 -18.44
N ASP A 109 -24.64 -7.49 -19.48
CA ASP A 109 -23.63 -7.33 -20.54
C ASP A 109 -22.54 -6.38 -20.03
N TYR A 110 -21.29 -6.83 -20.03
CA TYR A 110 -20.16 -6.05 -19.55
C TYR A 110 -19.38 -5.47 -20.72
N ASP A 111 -19.10 -4.17 -20.67
CA ASP A 111 -18.39 -3.48 -21.74
C ASP A 111 -16.90 -3.89 -21.80
N LEU A 112 -16.29 -4.15 -20.64
CA LEU A 112 -14.86 -4.45 -20.50
C LEU A 112 -14.66 -5.84 -19.86
N THR A 113 -14.21 -6.81 -20.65
CA THR A 113 -14.00 -8.21 -20.19
C THR A 113 -12.54 -8.67 -20.23
N LYS A 114 -11.67 -7.88 -20.84
CA LYS A 114 -10.25 -8.23 -21.05
C LYS A 114 -9.32 -7.09 -20.68
N LEU A 115 -8.30 -7.42 -19.89
CA LEU A 115 -7.12 -6.60 -19.66
C LEU A 115 -5.92 -7.22 -20.37
N SER A 116 -5.31 -6.48 -21.28
CA SER A 116 -4.03 -6.86 -21.87
C SER A 116 -2.89 -6.07 -21.26
N VAL A 117 -1.86 -6.78 -20.80
CA VAL A 117 -0.64 -6.17 -20.26
C VAL A 117 0.54 -6.55 -21.16
N VAL A 118 1.17 -5.56 -21.78
CA VAL A 118 2.33 -5.72 -22.65
C VAL A 118 3.55 -5.21 -21.90
N VAL A 119 4.53 -6.08 -21.67
CA VAL A 119 5.78 -5.71 -20.99
C VAL A 119 6.97 -6.05 -21.87
N HIS A 120 7.70 -5.04 -22.33
CA HIS A 120 8.78 -5.21 -23.31
C HIS A 120 10.04 -5.85 -22.74
N SER A 121 10.45 -5.47 -21.52
CA SER A 121 11.62 -6.03 -20.84
C SER A 121 11.26 -7.19 -19.94
N GLY A 122 12.04 -8.28 -20.00
CA GLY A 122 11.97 -9.40 -19.05
C GLY A 122 12.81 -9.21 -17.78
N ASN A 123 13.36 -8.01 -17.55
CA ASN A 123 14.15 -7.73 -16.36
C ASN A 123 13.25 -7.49 -15.14
N GLU A 124 13.39 -8.34 -14.13
CA GLU A 124 12.67 -8.30 -12.85
C GLU A 124 13.45 -7.58 -11.74
N GLU A 125 14.69 -7.17 -12.00
CA GLU A 125 15.54 -6.54 -11.01
C GLU A 125 15.11 -5.10 -10.70
N LEU A 126 14.73 -4.86 -9.44
CA LEU A 126 14.41 -3.53 -8.96
C LEU A 126 15.71 -2.75 -8.67
N GLN A 127 15.90 -1.64 -9.39
CA GLN A 127 17.02 -0.72 -9.18
C GLN A 127 16.53 0.73 -9.20
N LEU A 128 17.30 1.64 -8.61
CA LEU A 128 17.00 3.07 -8.74
C LEU A 128 17.14 3.49 -10.21
N GLY A 129 16.09 4.08 -10.78
CA GLY A 129 16.09 4.53 -12.18
C GLY A 129 15.59 3.49 -13.18
N VAL A 130 15.00 2.38 -12.73
CA VAL A 130 14.18 1.52 -13.60
C VAL A 130 13.10 2.35 -14.31
N ASP A 131 12.75 1.93 -15.52
CA ASP A 131 11.73 2.62 -16.31
C ASP A 131 10.33 2.35 -15.74
N GLU A 132 9.77 3.31 -15.00
CA GLU A 132 8.43 3.24 -14.44
C GLU A 132 7.36 3.86 -15.36
N SER A 133 7.66 4.12 -16.64
CA SER A 133 6.69 4.65 -17.59
C SER A 133 5.71 3.60 -18.09
N TYR A 134 4.49 4.04 -18.40
CA TYR A 134 3.45 3.19 -18.96
C TYR A 134 2.47 4.01 -19.81
N THR A 135 1.77 3.30 -20.69
CA THR A 135 0.59 3.80 -21.41
C THR A 135 -0.61 2.94 -21.01
N LEU A 136 -1.70 3.58 -20.58
CA LEU A 136 -2.96 2.93 -20.25
C LEU A 136 -4.03 3.42 -21.24
N ILE A 137 -4.66 2.47 -21.94
CA ILE A 137 -5.70 2.73 -22.93
C ILE A 137 -6.95 1.96 -22.51
N VAL A 138 -8.06 2.67 -22.41
CA VAL A 138 -9.39 2.09 -22.23
C VAL A 138 -10.19 2.43 -23.48
N ALA A 139 -10.27 1.49 -24.40
CA ALA A 139 -11.07 1.64 -25.60
C ALA A 139 -12.54 1.37 -25.27
N ALA A 140 -13.42 2.30 -25.61
CA ALA A 140 -14.86 2.02 -25.67
C ALA A 140 -15.13 0.99 -26.77
N SER A 141 -16.20 0.21 -26.64
CA SER A 141 -16.65 -0.68 -27.71
C SER A 141 -16.91 0.15 -28.97
N ASP A 142 -16.23 -0.21 -30.07
CA ASP A 142 -16.42 0.45 -31.35
C ASP A 142 -17.31 -0.41 -32.27
N LYS A 143 -17.62 0.10 -33.46
CA LYS A 143 -18.49 -0.63 -34.41
C LYS A 143 -17.89 -1.95 -34.92
N LEU A 144 -16.61 -2.25 -34.63
CA LEU A 144 -15.89 -3.44 -35.07
C LEU A 144 -15.67 -4.45 -33.94
N SER A 145 -15.62 -4.02 -32.68
CA SER A 145 -15.50 -4.87 -31.50
C SER A 145 -16.64 -4.59 -30.53
N ILE A 146 -17.52 -5.59 -30.38
CA ILE A 146 -18.67 -5.56 -29.45
C ILE A 146 -18.18 -5.41 -27.99
N ILE A 147 -16.95 -5.84 -27.71
CA ILE A 147 -16.34 -5.86 -26.38
C ILE A 147 -15.17 -4.87 -26.37
N GLY A 148 -15.17 -3.96 -25.40
CA GLY A 148 -14.06 -3.05 -25.11
C GLY A 148 -12.90 -3.77 -24.39
N GLN A 149 -11.69 -3.26 -24.59
CA GLN A 149 -10.47 -3.84 -24.03
C GLN A 149 -9.66 -2.76 -23.29
N ILE A 150 -9.13 -3.14 -22.13
CA ILE A 150 -8.16 -2.35 -21.39
C ILE A 150 -6.77 -2.81 -21.80
N THR A 151 -5.88 -1.88 -22.12
CA THR A 151 -4.49 -2.19 -22.49
C THR A 151 -3.53 -1.37 -21.63
N ILE A 152 -2.59 -2.03 -20.98
CA ILE A 152 -1.44 -1.42 -20.30
C ILE A 152 -0.19 -1.85 -21.07
N GLU A 153 0.56 -0.88 -21.56
CA GLU A 153 1.85 -1.11 -22.21
C GLU A 153 2.95 -0.43 -21.42
N ALA A 154 4.03 -1.15 -21.12
CA ALA A 154 5.15 -0.62 -20.35
C ALA A 154 6.49 -1.22 -20.83
N ASN A 155 7.56 -0.44 -20.66
CA ASN A 155 8.90 -0.90 -20.97
C ASN A 155 9.43 -1.91 -19.94
N SER A 156 9.01 -1.78 -18.67
CA SER A 156 9.40 -2.66 -17.58
C SER A 156 8.19 -3.15 -16.78
N ILE A 157 8.39 -4.18 -15.97
CA ILE A 157 7.38 -4.71 -15.05
C ILE A 157 6.92 -3.62 -14.07
N PHE A 158 7.83 -2.77 -13.59
CA PHE A 158 7.50 -1.68 -12.66
C PHE A 158 6.59 -0.63 -13.29
N GLY A 159 6.76 -0.33 -14.59
CA GLY A 159 5.83 0.53 -15.33
C GLY A 159 4.43 -0.10 -15.39
N ALA A 160 4.34 -1.40 -15.67
CA ALA A 160 3.05 -2.11 -15.68
C ALA A 160 2.35 -2.07 -14.32
N LEU A 161 3.10 -2.21 -13.20
CA LEU A 161 2.56 -2.05 -11.85
C LEU A 161 1.98 -0.64 -11.63
N ARG A 162 2.65 0.41 -12.11
CA ARG A 162 2.12 1.79 -12.03
C ARG A 162 0.85 1.96 -12.87
N GLY A 163 0.77 1.29 -14.01
CA GLY A 163 -0.44 1.25 -14.84
C GLY A 163 -1.62 0.56 -14.16
N LEU A 164 -1.37 -0.57 -13.48
CA LEU A 164 -2.40 -1.28 -12.72
C LEU A 164 -2.93 -0.45 -11.55
N GLU A 165 -2.04 0.28 -10.85
CA GLU A 165 -2.44 1.26 -9.83
C GLU A 165 -3.39 2.31 -10.39
N THR A 166 -3.01 2.95 -11.51
CA THR A 166 -3.86 3.97 -12.13
C THR A 166 -5.18 3.39 -12.62
N LEU A 167 -5.18 2.16 -13.17
CA LEU A 167 -6.41 1.47 -13.56
C LEU A 167 -7.34 1.27 -12.35
N SER A 168 -6.79 0.88 -11.19
CA SER A 168 -7.59 0.67 -9.98
C SER A 168 -8.31 1.93 -9.52
N GLN A 169 -7.70 3.11 -9.71
CA GLN A 169 -8.27 4.41 -9.36
C GLN A 169 -9.36 4.87 -10.36
N LEU A 170 -9.34 4.37 -11.59
CA LEU A 170 -10.38 4.65 -12.58
C LEU A 170 -11.66 3.83 -12.36
N CYS A 171 -11.55 2.72 -11.63
CA CYS A 171 -12.67 1.85 -11.32
C CYS A 171 -13.38 2.31 -10.04
N ASP A 172 -14.69 2.52 -10.12
CA ASP A 172 -15.54 2.84 -8.98
C ASP A 172 -16.64 1.78 -8.80
N PHE A 173 -17.00 1.47 -7.56
CA PHE A 173 -18.06 0.51 -7.27
C PHE A 173 -19.40 1.22 -7.06
N ASP A 174 -20.35 1.01 -7.98
CA ASP A 174 -21.69 1.55 -7.87
C ASP A 174 -22.54 0.66 -6.95
N TYR A 175 -22.90 1.16 -5.76
CA TYR A 175 -23.72 0.45 -4.78
C TYR A 175 -25.18 0.22 -5.23
N GLY A 176 -25.69 1.03 -6.17
CA GLY A 176 -27.04 0.90 -6.71
C GLY A 176 -27.13 -0.25 -7.71
N THR A 177 -26.23 -0.28 -8.71
CA THR A 177 -26.19 -1.38 -9.70
C THR A 177 -25.46 -2.62 -9.20
N LYS A 178 -24.63 -2.47 -8.15
CA LYS A 178 -23.71 -3.49 -7.62
C LYS A 178 -22.72 -3.97 -8.67
N THR A 179 -22.21 -3.04 -9.48
CA THR A 179 -21.25 -3.30 -10.56
C THR A 179 -20.09 -2.31 -10.47
N VAL A 180 -18.91 -2.72 -10.92
CA VAL A 180 -17.79 -1.80 -11.10
C VAL A 180 -17.98 -1.03 -12.41
N LYS A 181 -17.81 0.29 -12.34
CA LYS A 181 -17.93 1.22 -13.44
C LYS A 181 -16.63 1.99 -13.64
N LEU A 182 -16.35 2.33 -14.88
CA LEU A 182 -15.23 3.16 -15.30
C LEU A 182 -15.81 4.37 -16.01
N HIS A 183 -15.74 5.53 -15.36
CA HIS A 183 -16.30 6.78 -15.86
C HIS A 183 -15.34 7.47 -16.84
N ASN A 184 -15.88 8.37 -17.67
CA ASN A 184 -15.13 9.20 -18.61
C ASN A 184 -14.29 8.41 -19.63
N ALA A 185 -14.74 7.23 -20.02
CA ALA A 185 -14.17 6.50 -21.13
C ALA A 185 -14.52 7.18 -22.47
N PRO A 186 -13.73 6.95 -23.55
CA PRO A 186 -12.46 6.23 -23.57
C PRO A 186 -11.32 6.99 -22.88
N TRP A 187 -10.37 6.25 -22.32
CA TRP A 187 -9.17 6.82 -21.71
C TRP A 187 -7.93 6.55 -22.54
N TYR A 188 -7.07 7.55 -22.62
CA TYR A 188 -5.69 7.41 -23.05
C TYR A 188 -4.81 8.14 -22.04
N ILE A 189 -3.95 7.41 -21.34
CA ILE A 189 -3.06 7.93 -20.30
C ILE A 189 -1.64 7.55 -20.69
N LEU A 190 -0.77 8.55 -20.78
CA LEU A 190 0.68 8.38 -20.93
C LEU A 190 1.32 8.94 -19.67
N ASP A 191 2.03 8.10 -18.94
CA ASP A 191 2.55 8.48 -17.63
C ASP A 191 3.99 8.04 -17.40
N LYS A 192 4.71 8.84 -16.63
CA LYS A 192 6.06 8.56 -16.15
C LYS A 192 6.38 9.46 -14.96
N PRO A 193 7.19 8.99 -14.01
CA PRO A 193 7.57 9.84 -12.88
C PRO A 193 8.48 10.99 -13.34
N ARG A 194 8.25 12.19 -12.78
CA ARG A 194 9.16 13.33 -12.96
C ARG A 194 10.53 13.10 -12.30
N PHE A 195 10.55 12.39 -11.17
CA PHE A 195 11.75 12.12 -10.39
C PHE A 195 11.88 10.63 -10.10
N ILE A 196 13.10 10.10 -10.27
CA ILE A 196 13.40 8.68 -10.04
C ILE A 196 13.41 8.29 -8.56
N TYR A 197 13.62 9.24 -7.65
CA TYR A 197 13.65 9.01 -6.21
C TYR A 197 12.42 9.63 -5.57
N ARG A 198 11.52 8.80 -5.05
CA ARG A 198 10.28 9.22 -4.36
C ARG A 198 10.20 8.45 -3.05
N GLY A 199 10.81 9.04 -2.04
CA GLY A 199 11.11 8.35 -0.79
C GLY A 199 10.20 8.72 0.37
N LEU A 200 9.99 7.76 1.29
CA LEU A 200 9.45 7.97 2.62
C LEU A 200 10.51 7.57 3.65
N LEU A 201 10.82 8.45 4.61
CA LEU A 201 11.67 8.11 5.75
C LEU A 201 10.81 7.56 6.88
N LEU A 202 11.14 6.35 7.34
CA LEU A 202 10.47 5.69 8.46
C LEU A 202 11.47 5.49 9.59
N ASP A 203 11.25 6.15 10.71
CA ASP A 203 12.08 6.03 11.91
C ASP A 203 11.48 5.01 12.87
N THR A 204 12.21 3.92 13.08
CA THR A 204 11.81 2.85 14.01
C THR A 204 12.74 2.75 15.22
N SER A 205 13.67 3.70 15.38
CA SER A 205 14.54 3.74 16.54
C SER A 205 13.93 4.56 17.67
N ARG A 206 13.40 5.75 17.37
CA ARG A 206 12.80 6.65 18.38
C ARG A 206 11.53 6.06 18.99
N HIS A 207 10.81 5.29 18.19
CA HIS A 207 9.68 4.48 18.61
C HIS A 207 9.69 3.19 17.79
N TYR A 208 9.52 2.04 18.44
CA TYR A 208 9.37 0.78 17.73
C TYR A 208 8.07 0.77 16.92
N LEU A 209 8.14 0.30 15.67
CA LEU A 209 6.95 0.04 14.84
C LEU A 209 6.81 -1.47 14.60
N PRO A 210 5.65 -2.08 14.89
CA PRO A 210 5.42 -3.48 14.56
C PRO A 210 5.62 -3.74 13.06
N LEU A 211 6.10 -4.94 12.73
CA LEU A 211 6.41 -5.31 11.34
C LEU A 211 5.22 -5.06 10.41
N ASP A 212 4.01 -5.50 10.80
CA ASP A 212 2.78 -5.30 10.02
C ASP A 212 2.47 -3.83 9.73
N THR A 213 2.81 -2.91 10.64
CA THR A 213 2.65 -1.47 10.42
C THR A 213 3.61 -0.99 9.34
N ILE A 214 4.85 -1.49 9.31
CA ILE A 214 5.81 -1.18 8.25
C ILE A 214 5.30 -1.72 6.89
N LYS A 215 4.72 -2.94 6.87
CA LYS A 215 4.11 -3.52 5.66
C LYS A 215 2.97 -2.65 5.13
N GLN A 216 2.07 -2.19 6.00
CA GLN A 216 0.97 -1.28 5.64
C GLN A 216 1.47 0.07 5.11
N VAL A 217 2.57 0.59 5.65
CA VAL A 217 3.21 1.81 5.15
C VAL A 217 3.74 1.58 3.74
N ILE A 218 4.44 0.47 3.49
CA ILE A 218 4.95 0.11 2.14
C ILE A 218 3.80 -0.09 1.16
N GLU A 219 2.72 -0.73 1.60
CA GLU A 219 1.51 -0.88 0.78
C GLU A 219 0.91 0.49 0.43
N SER A 220 0.81 1.39 1.42
CA SER A 220 0.31 2.75 1.19
C SER A 220 1.20 3.57 0.27
N MET A 221 2.51 3.36 0.33
CA MET A 221 3.48 3.95 -0.60
C MET A 221 3.21 3.50 -2.04
N SER A 222 2.77 2.26 -2.26
CA SER A 222 2.45 1.76 -3.60
C SER A 222 1.30 2.53 -4.25
N TYR A 223 0.25 2.86 -3.48
CA TYR A 223 -0.90 3.65 -3.94
C TYR A 223 -0.50 5.06 -4.39
N ALA A 224 0.43 5.68 -3.66
CA ALA A 224 0.97 6.99 -4.00
C ALA A 224 2.10 6.95 -5.04
N LYS A 225 2.41 5.78 -5.63
CA LYS A 225 3.54 5.55 -6.55
C LYS A 225 4.90 5.96 -5.98
N LEU A 226 5.09 5.91 -4.65
CA LEU A 226 6.41 6.04 -4.03
C LEU A 226 7.23 4.76 -4.29
N ASN A 227 8.56 4.87 -4.26
CA ASN A 227 9.44 3.78 -4.69
C ASN A 227 10.67 3.55 -3.80
N VAL A 228 10.92 4.40 -2.80
CA VAL A 228 12.03 4.19 -1.87
C VAL A 228 11.54 4.28 -0.42
N LEU A 229 11.74 3.22 0.35
CA LEU A 229 11.62 3.29 1.80
C LEU A 229 13.00 3.59 2.38
N HIS A 230 13.16 4.77 2.96
CA HIS A 230 14.32 5.09 3.77
C HIS A 230 14.04 4.65 5.21
N TRP A 231 14.38 3.40 5.51
CA TRP A 231 14.19 2.86 6.84
C TRP A 231 15.33 3.31 7.76
N HIS A 232 15.04 4.26 8.64
CA HIS A 232 15.92 4.73 9.70
C HIS A 232 15.73 3.83 10.92
N ILE A 233 16.49 2.72 10.94
CA ILE A 233 16.24 1.60 11.87
C ILE A 233 16.84 1.85 13.25
N ILE A 234 17.98 2.54 13.32
CA ILE A 234 18.82 2.70 14.50
C ILE A 234 19.12 4.17 14.77
N ASP A 235 19.23 4.51 16.05
CA ASP A 235 19.59 5.85 16.55
C ASP A 235 20.04 5.74 18.02
N GLU A 236 20.25 6.87 18.70
CA GLU A 236 20.71 6.90 20.10
C GLU A 236 19.72 6.22 21.06
N GLU A 237 18.42 6.31 20.77
CA GLU A 237 17.37 5.82 21.65
C GLU A 237 17.18 4.31 21.62
N SER A 238 17.36 3.67 20.46
CA SER A 238 17.29 2.21 20.38
C SER A 238 18.03 1.58 19.19
N PHE A 239 18.45 0.33 19.41
CA PHE A 239 19.03 -0.54 18.38
C PHE A 239 18.17 -1.80 18.23
N PRO A 240 17.09 -1.79 17.44
CA PRO A 240 16.17 -2.92 17.34
C PRO A 240 16.61 -4.01 16.34
N LEU A 241 17.52 -3.72 15.41
CA LEU A 241 17.93 -4.63 14.33
C LEU A 241 18.89 -5.73 14.82
N GLU A 242 18.64 -6.97 14.43
CA GLU A 242 19.56 -8.08 14.61
C GLU A 242 20.80 -7.91 13.72
N VAL A 243 21.97 -8.07 14.32
CA VAL A 243 23.25 -8.08 13.59
C VAL A 243 24.01 -9.34 14.04
N PRO A 244 23.99 -10.43 13.25
CA PRO A 244 24.56 -11.72 13.66
C PRO A 244 26.03 -11.65 14.10
N THR A 245 26.82 -10.80 13.42
CA THR A 245 28.24 -10.57 13.73
C THR A 245 28.45 -9.84 15.07
N TYR A 246 27.46 -9.06 15.51
CA TYR A 246 27.50 -8.26 16.73
C TYR A 246 26.23 -8.45 17.58
N PRO A 247 26.02 -9.64 18.17
CA PRO A 247 24.78 -10.01 18.84
C PRO A 247 24.49 -9.22 20.12
N ASN A 248 25.43 -8.39 20.59
CA ASN A 248 25.24 -7.52 21.73
C ASN A 248 24.58 -6.18 21.37
N LEU A 249 24.58 -5.75 20.10
CA LEU A 249 24.08 -4.43 19.70
C LEU A 249 22.57 -4.29 19.97
N TRP A 250 21.77 -5.26 19.56
CA TRP A 250 20.33 -5.26 19.81
C TRP A 250 19.91 -5.48 21.28
N LYS A 251 20.86 -5.54 22.22
CA LYS A 251 20.57 -5.30 23.65
C LYS A 251 20.15 -3.85 23.91
N GLY A 252 20.45 -2.94 22.97
CA GLY A 252 19.95 -1.56 22.95
C GLY A 252 18.52 -1.42 22.43
N ALA A 253 17.82 -2.49 22.09
CA ALA A 253 16.38 -2.43 21.86
C ALA A 253 15.63 -2.09 23.15
N TYR A 254 14.47 -1.44 23.04
CA TYR A 254 13.63 -1.10 24.21
C TYR A 254 13.24 -2.34 25.03
N THR A 255 12.79 -3.39 24.36
CA THR A 255 12.50 -4.69 24.96
C THR A 255 12.91 -5.84 24.04
N LYS A 256 12.78 -7.08 24.54
CA LYS A 256 13.05 -8.28 23.75
C LYS A 256 12.05 -8.49 22.60
N TRP A 257 10.87 -7.87 22.68
CA TRP A 257 9.78 -8.03 21.72
C TRP A 257 9.77 -6.92 20.65
N GLU A 258 10.54 -5.86 20.88
CA GLU A 258 10.65 -4.69 20.01
C GLU A 258 11.96 -4.77 19.22
N ARG A 259 12.09 -5.85 18.45
CA ARG A 259 13.29 -6.20 17.68
C ARG A 259 12.89 -6.63 16.27
N TYR A 260 13.79 -6.38 15.33
CA TYR A 260 13.70 -6.91 13.97
C TYR A 260 14.79 -7.95 13.79
N THR A 261 14.39 -9.19 13.56
CA THR A 261 15.32 -10.26 13.16
C THR A 261 15.82 -10.04 11.74
N MET A 262 16.85 -10.79 11.34
CA MET A 262 17.29 -10.81 9.95
C MET A 262 16.21 -11.31 9.00
N ASP A 263 15.33 -12.21 9.46
CA ASP A 263 14.19 -12.69 8.69
C ASP A 263 13.14 -11.59 8.51
N ASP A 264 12.85 -10.81 9.56
CA ASP A 264 11.94 -9.67 9.49
C ASP A 264 12.47 -8.61 8.50
N ALA A 265 13.76 -8.28 8.60
CA ALA A 265 14.40 -7.35 7.68
C ALA A 265 14.41 -7.89 6.25
N SER A 266 14.71 -9.18 6.06
CA SER A 266 14.63 -9.84 4.76
C SER A 266 13.21 -9.85 4.20
N GLU A 267 12.18 -9.99 5.03
CA GLU A 267 10.79 -9.93 4.59
C GLU A 267 10.43 -8.54 4.07
N ILE A 268 10.84 -7.49 4.78
CA ILE A 268 10.65 -6.10 4.32
C ILE A 268 11.41 -5.84 3.00
N VAL A 269 12.66 -6.31 2.90
CA VAL A 269 13.51 -6.09 1.71
C VAL A 269 13.05 -6.90 0.50
N LYS A 270 12.58 -8.13 0.70
CA LYS A 270 12.00 -8.94 -0.39
C LYS A 270 10.60 -8.47 -0.78
N GLY A 271 10.04 -7.54 0.00
CA GLY A 271 8.76 -6.91 -0.29
C GLY A 271 7.65 -7.52 0.53
N ALA A 272 7.46 -6.99 1.74
CA ALA A 272 6.14 -6.89 2.32
C ALA A 272 5.28 -5.93 1.48
N GLY A 273 4.69 -6.47 0.42
CA GLY A 273 3.76 -5.81 -0.49
C GLY A 273 2.86 -6.77 -1.26
N TYR A 274 3.00 -8.08 -1.03
CA TYR A 274 2.23 -9.10 -1.73
C TYR A 274 1.90 -10.29 -0.81
N PRO A 275 0.81 -10.21 -0.03
CA PRO A 275 0.49 -11.20 1.00
C PRO A 275 0.16 -12.62 0.50
N ASP A 276 0.02 -12.84 -0.82
CA ASP A 276 -0.35 -14.15 -1.39
C ASP A 276 0.71 -14.75 -2.34
N LEU A 277 1.93 -14.23 -2.31
CA LEU A 277 2.95 -14.49 -3.32
C LEU A 277 4.03 -15.50 -2.89
N TRP A 278 4.03 -16.01 -1.66
CA TRP A 278 5.16 -16.81 -1.19
C TRP A 278 4.77 -17.74 -0.02
N PRO A 279 5.17 -19.03 -0.03
CA PRO A 279 6.54 -19.50 -0.27
C PRO A 279 6.74 -20.39 -1.52
N SER A 280 7.82 -20.13 -2.28
CA SER A 280 8.39 -21.15 -3.18
C SER A 280 9.17 -22.19 -2.38
N PRO A 281 8.93 -23.50 -2.59
CA PRO A 281 9.72 -24.58 -2.00
C PRO A 281 11.19 -24.65 -2.45
N SER A 282 11.59 -23.89 -3.48
CA SER A 282 12.89 -24.04 -4.15
C SER A 282 13.90 -22.93 -3.89
N CYS A 283 13.54 -21.86 -3.17
CA CYS A 283 14.48 -20.79 -2.86
C CYS A 283 15.27 -21.10 -1.58
N ARG A 284 16.35 -21.88 -1.73
CA ARG A 284 17.35 -22.09 -0.68
C ARG A 284 18.49 -21.10 -0.91
N GLU A 285 18.40 -19.94 -0.26
CA GLU A 285 19.50 -19.11 0.27
C GLU A 285 19.06 -17.63 0.36
N PRO A 286 19.12 -16.99 1.54
CA PRO A 286 18.87 -15.56 1.66
C PRO A 286 20.08 -14.76 1.16
N LEU A 287 19.84 -13.88 0.19
CA LEU A 287 20.82 -12.93 -0.30
C LEU A 287 21.16 -11.88 0.76
N ASP A 288 22.48 -11.75 0.90
CA ASP A 288 23.32 -10.98 1.80
C ASP A 288 22.97 -9.48 1.90
N VAL A 289 22.46 -9.07 3.07
CA VAL A 289 22.23 -7.66 3.47
C VAL A 289 23.51 -6.94 3.94
N SER A 290 24.69 -7.49 3.63
CA SER A 290 25.99 -6.93 3.98
C SER A 290 26.97 -6.89 2.80
N LYS A 291 26.75 -5.99 1.83
CA LYS A 291 27.94 -5.47 1.13
C LYS A 291 28.80 -4.72 2.16
N ASN A 292 30.07 -5.10 2.24
CA ASN A 292 31.10 -4.67 3.22
C ASN A 292 31.03 -3.21 3.67
N PHE A 293 30.56 -2.28 2.85
CA PHE A 293 30.52 -0.86 3.17
C PHE A 293 29.74 -0.51 4.46
N THR A 294 28.56 -1.09 4.70
CA THR A 294 27.76 -0.76 5.91
C THR A 294 28.43 -1.28 7.18
N PHE A 295 29.09 -2.44 7.10
CA PHE A 295 29.82 -3.04 8.22
C PHE A 295 31.22 -2.46 8.40
N ASP A 296 31.86 -1.97 7.34
CA ASP A 296 33.12 -1.22 7.39
C ASP A 296 32.90 0.17 8.01
N LEU A 297 31.74 0.80 7.76
CA LEU A 297 31.35 2.06 8.40
C LEU A 297 31.13 1.86 9.90
N ILE A 298 30.39 0.81 10.30
CA ILE A 298 30.13 0.48 11.70
C ILE A 298 31.42 -0.01 12.41
N SER A 299 32.23 -0.83 11.75
CA SER A 299 33.53 -1.28 12.26
C SER A 299 34.51 -0.10 12.39
N GLY A 300 34.52 0.83 11.43
CA GLY A 300 35.34 2.04 11.46
C GLY A 300 34.92 3.02 12.57
N LEU A 301 33.62 3.15 12.84
CA LEU A 301 33.07 3.92 13.95
C LEU A 301 33.41 3.32 15.31
N LEU A 302 33.40 1.98 15.44
CA LEU A 302 33.64 1.28 16.70
C LEU A 302 35.13 0.98 16.98
N ALA A 303 36.00 0.96 15.95
CA ALA A 303 37.43 0.68 16.07
C ALA A 303 38.31 1.90 16.43
N GLY A 304 37.73 3.08 16.66
CA GLY A 304 38.45 4.23 17.20
C GLY A 304 39.69 4.63 16.39
N SER A 305 39.50 5.21 15.19
CA SER A 305 40.56 5.96 14.52
C SER A 305 40.01 7.17 13.76
N ARG A 306 40.63 8.32 14.08
CA ARG A 306 40.36 9.68 13.63
C ARG A 306 40.17 9.79 12.11
N HIS A 307 38.97 10.18 11.68
CA HIS A 307 38.64 11.10 10.57
C HIS A 307 37.31 10.71 9.89
N VAL A 308 36.19 10.94 10.56
CA VAL A 308 34.93 11.22 9.85
C VAL A 308 34.27 12.39 10.59
N PRO A 309 34.17 13.59 10.00
CA PRO A 309 33.46 14.69 10.63
C PRO A 309 31.98 14.29 10.80
N LEU A 310 31.45 14.48 12.02
CA LEU A 310 30.08 14.20 12.46
C LEU A 310 28.95 14.83 11.60
N ASN A 311 29.30 15.61 10.59
CA ASN A 311 28.36 16.23 9.66
C ASN A 311 28.03 15.35 8.43
N GLU A 312 28.57 14.13 8.34
CA GLU A 312 28.32 13.19 7.22
C GLU A 312 27.77 11.81 7.64
N LEU A 313 27.11 11.69 8.79
CA LEU A 313 26.35 10.48 9.14
C LEU A 313 25.09 10.36 8.27
N LYS A 314 25.28 9.86 7.05
CA LYS A 314 24.21 9.43 6.14
C LYS A 314 24.17 7.91 6.14
N LEU A 315 23.47 7.31 7.11
CA LEU A 315 22.91 5.96 6.94
C LEU A 315 22.03 6.02 5.70
N ARG A 316 22.42 5.32 4.63
CA ARG A 316 21.84 5.51 3.30
C ARG A 316 21.46 4.16 2.68
N TYR A 317 20.16 4.03 2.47
CA TYR A 317 19.43 3.19 1.53
C TYR A 317 19.33 1.70 1.82
N ILE A 318 18.10 1.26 2.10
CA ILE A 318 17.64 -0.03 1.60
C ILE A 318 17.22 0.23 0.14
N LEU A 319 18.09 -0.14 -0.80
CA LEU A 319 17.69 -0.39 -2.17
C LEU A 319 17.25 -1.84 -2.22
N LEU A 320 15.97 -2.05 -2.50
CA LEU A 320 15.40 -3.37 -2.77
C LEU A 320 16.02 -3.86 -4.09
N SER A 321 17.11 -4.62 -4.05
CA SER A 321 17.57 -5.38 -5.22
C SER A 321 18.00 -6.78 -4.78
N CYS A 322 17.40 -7.79 -5.40
CA CYS A 322 17.93 -9.14 -5.45
C CYS A 322 18.86 -9.20 -6.67
N THR A 323 20.14 -9.53 -6.47
CA THR A 323 21.00 -9.99 -7.56
C THR A 323 21.64 -11.31 -7.17
N SER A 324 21.50 -12.29 -8.06
CA SER A 324 22.19 -13.58 -8.12
C SER A 324 23.63 -13.59 -7.61
#